data_AF-A0A239GLV8-F1
#
_entry.id   AF-A0A239GLV8-F1
#
_cell.length_a   1.000
_cell.length_b   1.000
_cell.length_c   1.000
_cell.angle_alpha   90.00
_cell.angle_beta   90.00
_cell.angle_gamma   90.00
#
_symmetry.space_group_name_H-M   'P 1'
#
loop_
_entity.id
_entity.type
_entity.pdbx_description
1 polymer ?
#
loop_
_entity_poly.entity_id
_entity_poly.type
_entity_poly.pdbx_seq_one_letter_code
_entity_poly.pdbx_strand_id
1 'polypeptide(L)'
;MKTLFISTLFLLSLCSWAQDERLDEKIDQITYDWDLEADKLSNYSGLQQLCTDEAYRGKILHLLNEIHHYDSVLYDVLVKLSKKSKDKEIKKTLKDIKKFEEEYDTKSFVHFMNEECKAMREIERESEVTSNDVGINSYSGQVYILETELFKYVKHVTARVDKIRLHVHHLSKHYN
;
A
#
# COMPACT_ATOMS: atom_id res chain seq x y z
N MET A 1 -10.55 55.96 -38.46
CA MET A 1 -9.86 56.19 -37.17
C MET A 1 -10.95 56.40 -36.12
N LYS A 2 -11.16 55.61 -35.07
CA LYS A 2 -10.32 54.65 -34.33
C LYS A 2 -11.20 53.50 -33.80
N THR A 3 -10.60 52.33 -33.77
CA THR A 3 -11.05 51.08 -33.12
C THR A 3 -10.76 51.10 -31.60
N LEU A 4 -11.27 50.05 -30.93
CA LEU A 4 -10.92 49.52 -29.59
C LEU A 4 -11.72 50.09 -28.41
N PHE A 5 -12.21 49.34 -27.42
CA PHE A 5 -11.77 48.06 -26.84
C PHE A 5 -12.99 47.26 -26.34
N ILE A 6 -13.16 46.03 -26.84
CA ILE A 6 -13.85 44.93 -26.15
C ILE A 6 -12.74 43.96 -25.73
N SER A 7 -12.95 43.26 -24.61
CA SER A 7 -12.20 42.08 -24.13
C SER A 7 -11.15 42.32 -23.04
N THR A 8 -11.63 42.33 -21.79
CA THR A 8 -10.86 41.85 -20.63
C THR A 8 -11.79 41.03 -19.74
N LEU A 9 -12.14 39.82 -20.19
CA LEU A 9 -12.75 38.80 -19.33
C LEU A 9 -12.37 37.39 -19.81
N PHE A 10 -11.07 37.10 -19.89
CA PHE A 10 -10.57 35.76 -20.26
C PHE A 10 -9.16 35.52 -19.71
N LEU A 11 -8.92 35.72 -18.41
CA LEU A 11 -7.59 35.44 -17.81
C LEU A 11 -7.64 34.82 -16.40
N LEU A 12 -8.70 34.11 -16.03
CA LEU A 12 -8.76 33.40 -14.74
C LEU A 12 -9.00 31.88 -14.84
N SER A 13 -8.66 31.25 -15.97
CA SER A 13 -8.87 29.80 -16.16
C SER A 13 -7.60 28.99 -16.48
N LEU A 14 -6.42 29.41 -16.00
CA LEU A 14 -5.17 28.68 -16.29
C LEU A 14 -4.29 28.34 -15.07
N CYS A 15 -4.81 28.38 -13.84
CA CYS A 15 -4.07 27.91 -12.66
C CYS A 15 -4.65 26.61 -12.08
N SER A 16 -4.75 25.55 -12.88
CA SER A 16 -5.09 24.22 -12.34
C SER A 16 -4.26 23.06 -12.89
N TRP A 17 -3.11 23.33 -13.50
CA TRP A 17 -2.16 22.29 -13.94
C TRP A 17 -0.78 22.59 -13.36
N ALA A 18 -0.69 22.56 -12.04
CA ALA A 18 0.57 22.56 -11.30
C ALA A 18 0.43 21.63 -10.08
N GLN A 19 0.11 20.37 -10.37
CA GLN A 19 0.40 19.24 -9.49
C GLN A 19 1.02 18.16 -10.37
N ASP A 20 2.20 18.50 -10.92
CA ASP A 20 3.06 17.55 -11.63
C ASP A 20 3.99 16.92 -10.58
N GLU A 21 3.40 16.20 -9.61
CA GLU A 21 4.19 15.26 -8.82
C GLU A 21 4.48 14.08 -9.73
N ARG A 22 5.76 13.80 -9.97
CA ARG A 22 6.15 12.70 -10.85
C ARG A 22 5.68 11.39 -10.23
N LEU A 23 4.87 10.64 -10.96
CA LEU A 23 4.24 9.40 -10.49
C LEU A 23 5.26 8.39 -9.95
N ASP A 24 6.45 8.32 -10.55
CA ASP A 24 7.53 7.45 -10.10
C ASP A 24 8.11 7.87 -8.75
N GLU A 25 8.30 9.17 -8.53
CA GLU A 25 8.75 9.71 -7.23
C GLU A 25 7.72 9.44 -6.13
N LYS A 26 6.43 9.57 -6.44
CA LYS A 26 5.36 9.32 -5.47
C LYS A 26 5.23 7.83 -5.12
N ILE A 27 5.35 6.95 -6.11
CA ILE A 27 5.38 5.49 -5.87
C ILE A 27 6.63 5.10 -5.07
N ASP A 28 7.79 5.72 -5.33
CA ASP A 28 9.00 5.53 -4.53
C ASP A 28 8.78 5.92 -3.07
N GLN A 29 8.22 7.11 -2.82
CA GLN A 29 7.95 7.61 -1.48
C GLN A 29 6.99 6.69 -0.72
N ILE A 30 5.88 6.30 -1.34
CA ILE A 30 4.89 5.44 -0.68
C ILE A 30 5.45 4.04 -0.42
N THR A 31 6.27 3.49 -1.33
CA THR A 31 6.93 2.19 -1.11
C THR A 31 7.90 2.28 0.06
N TYR A 32 8.68 3.34 0.16
CA TYR A 32 9.57 3.57 1.28
C TYR A 32 8.81 3.67 2.61
N ASP A 33 7.73 4.44 2.65
CA ASP A 33 6.89 4.57 3.83
C ASP A 33 6.26 3.22 4.23
N TRP A 34 5.86 2.41 3.23
CA TRP A 34 5.38 1.05 3.47
C TRP A 34 6.46 0.16 4.08
N ASP A 35 7.69 0.16 3.55
CA ASP A 35 8.77 -0.68 4.07
C ASP A 35 9.07 -0.39 5.54
N LEU A 36 9.06 0.89 5.94
CA LEU A 36 9.25 1.31 7.33
C LEU A 36 8.16 0.74 8.25
N GLU A 37 6.90 0.78 7.81
CA GLU A 37 5.78 0.29 8.60
C GLU A 37 5.64 -1.23 8.54
N ALA A 38 5.99 -1.86 7.42
CA ALA A 38 5.92 -3.31 7.22
C ALA A 38 6.84 -4.06 8.18
N ASP A 39 8.08 -3.59 8.37
CA ASP A 39 9.02 -4.18 9.32
C ASP A 39 8.43 -4.20 10.74
N LYS A 40 7.78 -3.10 11.13
CA LYS A 40 7.12 -2.99 12.43
C LYS A 40 5.87 -3.83 12.51
N LEU A 41 5.00 -3.79 11.50
CA LEU A 41 3.77 -4.56 11.42
C LEU A 41 4.00 -6.06 11.38
N SER A 42 5.21 -6.53 11.06
CA SER A 42 5.52 -7.95 10.95
C SER A 42 5.74 -8.68 12.28
N ASN A 43 5.64 -7.98 13.42
CA ASN A 43 5.86 -8.54 14.75
C ASN A 43 4.73 -8.24 15.74
N TYR A 44 4.72 -8.94 16.88
CA TYR A 44 3.66 -8.91 17.86
C TYR A 44 3.44 -7.51 18.45
N SER A 45 4.53 -6.77 18.68
CA SER A 45 4.45 -5.41 19.22
C SER A 45 3.81 -4.44 18.22
N GLY A 46 4.15 -4.56 16.94
CA GLY A 46 3.51 -3.77 15.88
C GLY A 46 2.03 -4.09 15.71
N LEU A 47 1.66 -5.37 15.78
CA LEU A 47 0.26 -5.79 15.80
C LEU A 47 -0.47 -5.22 17.02
N GLN A 48 0.12 -5.32 18.21
CA GLN A 48 -0.45 -4.77 19.43
C GLN A 48 -0.73 -3.28 19.30
N GLN A 49 0.21 -2.51 18.73
CA GLN A 49 -0.02 -1.11 18.47
C GLN A 49 -1.15 -0.90 17.44
N LEU A 50 -1.16 -1.65 16.33
CA LEU A 50 -2.25 -1.57 15.34
C LEU A 50 -3.63 -1.84 15.96
N CYS A 51 -3.72 -2.78 16.89
CA CYS A 51 -4.98 -3.17 17.51
C CYS A 51 -5.47 -2.16 18.56
N THR A 52 -4.57 -1.46 19.23
CA THR A 52 -4.88 -0.65 20.43
C THR A 52 -4.77 0.87 20.21
N ASP A 53 -3.96 1.31 19.24
CA ASP A 53 -3.75 2.71 18.90
C ASP A 53 -4.53 3.07 17.63
N GLU A 54 -5.62 3.81 17.79
CA GLU A 54 -6.48 4.25 16.69
C GLU A 54 -5.75 5.18 15.70
N ALA A 55 -4.84 6.02 16.19
CA ALA A 55 -4.09 6.93 15.33
C ALA A 55 -3.10 6.15 14.45
N TYR A 56 -2.39 5.19 15.04
CA TYR A 56 -1.49 4.31 14.29
C TYR A 56 -2.27 3.45 13.28
N ARG A 57 -3.39 2.87 13.67
CA ARG A 57 -4.27 2.14 12.74
C ARG A 57 -4.74 3.02 11.58
N GLY A 58 -5.16 4.25 11.87
CA GLY A 58 -5.54 5.23 10.85
C GLY A 58 -4.41 5.54 9.87
N LYS A 59 -3.17 5.70 10.38
CA LYS A 59 -1.97 5.91 9.55
C LYS A 59 -1.73 4.75 8.58
N ILE A 60 -1.78 3.50 9.06
CA ILE A 60 -1.53 2.32 8.21
C ILE A 60 -2.60 2.17 7.13
N LEU A 61 -3.87 2.37 7.48
CA LEU A 61 -4.97 2.32 6.50
C LEU A 61 -4.87 3.45 5.47
N HIS A 62 -4.43 4.63 5.87
CA HIS A 62 -4.18 5.72 4.94
C HIS A 62 -3.07 5.36 3.95
N LEU A 63 -1.94 4.85 4.44
CA LEU A 63 -0.80 4.44 3.61
C LEU A 63 -1.19 3.36 2.59
N LEU A 64 -1.94 2.34 3.00
CA LEU A 64 -2.46 1.32 2.07
C LEU A 64 -3.40 1.92 1.02
N ASN A 65 -4.27 2.84 1.42
CA ASN A 65 -5.14 3.52 0.45
C ASN A 65 -4.34 4.38 -0.54
N GLU A 66 -3.24 5.01 -0.10
CA GLU A 66 -2.34 5.72 -1.01
C GLU A 66 -1.67 4.75 -2.01
N ILE A 67 -1.17 3.59 -1.56
CA ILE A 67 -0.64 2.55 -2.46
C ILE A 67 -1.65 2.20 -3.55
N HIS A 68 -2.85 1.76 -3.16
CA HIS A 68 -3.91 1.35 -4.10
C HIS A 68 -4.38 2.50 -5.00
N HIS A 69 -4.39 3.73 -4.48
CA HIS A 69 -4.71 4.92 -5.29
C HIS A 69 -3.70 5.11 -6.41
N TYR A 70 -2.40 5.13 -6.10
CA TYR A 70 -1.38 5.36 -7.11
C TYR A 70 -1.18 4.16 -8.04
N ASP A 71 -1.48 2.95 -7.61
CA ASP A 71 -1.58 1.77 -8.48
C ASP A 71 -2.72 1.91 -9.50
N SER A 72 -3.87 2.44 -9.08
CA SER A 72 -4.99 2.76 -9.99
C SER A 72 -4.62 3.85 -11.00
N VAL A 73 -3.94 4.91 -10.55
CA VAL A 73 -3.43 5.97 -11.44
C VAL A 73 -2.45 5.39 -12.47
N LEU A 74 -1.49 4.59 -12.02
CA LEU A 74 -0.53 3.90 -12.88
C LEU A 74 -1.23 2.99 -13.89
N TYR A 75 -2.21 2.21 -13.44
CA TYR A 75 -3.00 1.33 -14.28
C TYR A 75 -3.67 2.10 -15.44
N ASP A 76 -4.31 3.23 -15.16
CA ASP A 76 -4.97 4.07 -16.17
C ASP A 76 -4.01 4.64 -17.21
N VAL A 77 -2.82 5.07 -16.77
CA VAL A 77 -1.74 5.52 -17.65
C VAL A 77 -1.30 4.38 -18.57
N LEU A 78 -1.06 3.20 -18.02
CA LEU A 78 -0.58 2.04 -18.76
C LEU A 78 -1.61 1.47 -19.73
N VAL A 79 -2.89 1.50 -19.39
CA VAL A 79 -3.97 1.13 -20.33
C VAL A 79 -3.94 2.05 -21.56
N LYS A 80 -3.75 3.36 -21.38
CA LYS A 80 -3.65 4.31 -22.50
C LYS A 80 -2.40 4.06 -23.34
N LEU A 81 -1.25 3.81 -22.71
CA LEU A 81 0.01 3.51 -23.41
C LEU A 81 -0.06 2.18 -24.17
N SER A 82 -0.71 1.14 -23.60
CA SER A 82 -0.84 -0.18 -24.23
C SER A 82 -1.60 -0.16 -25.56
N LYS A 83 -2.45 0.85 -25.79
CA LYS A 83 -3.15 1.05 -27.08
C LYS A 83 -2.20 1.48 -28.20
N LYS A 84 -1.06 2.08 -27.84
CA LYS A 84 -0.08 2.66 -28.77
C LYS A 84 1.25 1.88 -28.80
N SER A 85 1.51 1.06 -27.78
CA SER A 85 2.75 0.30 -27.62
C SER A 85 2.48 -1.20 -27.49
N LYS A 86 3.36 -2.03 -28.07
CA LYS A 86 3.34 -3.50 -27.91
C LYS A 86 4.28 -3.99 -26.80
N ASP A 87 4.79 -3.07 -25.98
CA ASP A 87 5.73 -3.37 -24.91
C ASP A 87 5.17 -4.43 -23.95
N LYS A 88 5.99 -5.46 -23.72
CA LYS A 88 5.64 -6.59 -22.84
C LYS A 88 5.64 -6.15 -21.38
N GLU A 89 6.44 -5.14 -21.03
CA GLU A 89 6.52 -4.65 -19.66
C GLU A 89 5.20 -4.01 -19.24
N ILE A 90 4.60 -3.16 -20.07
CA ILE A 90 3.27 -2.58 -19.83
C ILE A 90 2.23 -3.67 -19.51
N LYS A 91 2.21 -4.74 -20.31
CA LYS A 91 1.27 -5.86 -20.11
C LYS A 91 1.52 -6.60 -18.80
N LYS A 92 2.79 -6.78 -18.43
CA LYS A 92 3.19 -7.45 -17.19
C LYS A 92 2.79 -6.60 -15.98
N THR A 93 3.10 -5.31 -16.01
CA THR A 93 2.73 -4.36 -14.95
C THR A 93 1.22 -4.29 -14.75
N LEU A 94 0.43 -4.18 -15.83
CA LEU A 94 -1.04 -4.20 -15.74
C LEU A 94 -1.57 -5.49 -15.10
N LYS A 95 -0.96 -6.64 -15.38
CA LYS A 95 -1.33 -7.92 -14.76
C LYS A 95 -0.97 -7.95 -13.28
N ASP A 96 0.20 -7.46 -12.93
CA ASP A 96 0.70 -7.47 -11.56
C ASP A 96 -0.08 -6.49 -10.66
N ILE A 97 -0.46 -5.31 -11.16
CA ILE A 97 -1.37 -4.38 -10.45
C ILE A 97 -2.71 -5.06 -10.20
N LYS A 98 -3.37 -5.62 -11.22
CA LYS A 98 -4.66 -6.31 -11.05
C LYS A 98 -4.59 -7.40 -10.00
N LYS A 99 -3.53 -8.21 -10.04
CA LYS A 99 -3.34 -9.30 -9.10
C LYS A 99 -3.18 -8.78 -7.67
N PHE A 100 -2.48 -7.66 -7.49
CA PHE A 100 -2.33 -7.04 -6.18
C PHE A 100 -3.67 -6.51 -5.66
N GLU A 101 -4.44 -5.79 -6.48
CA GLU A 101 -5.78 -5.30 -6.15
C GLU A 101 -6.78 -6.44 -5.86
N GLU A 102 -6.64 -7.60 -6.50
CA GLU A 102 -7.52 -8.76 -6.27
C GLU A 102 -7.17 -9.53 -4.99
N GLU A 103 -5.88 -9.69 -4.69
CA GLU A 103 -5.40 -10.54 -3.59
C GLU A 103 -5.22 -9.79 -2.26
N TYR A 104 -4.92 -8.48 -2.31
CA TYR A 104 -4.46 -7.69 -1.17
C TYR A 104 -5.09 -6.30 -1.11
N ASP A 105 -6.37 -6.15 -1.48
CA ASP A 105 -7.07 -4.88 -1.30
C ASP A 105 -7.15 -4.45 0.18
N THR A 106 -7.45 -3.17 0.42
CA THR A 106 -7.61 -2.62 1.78
C THR A 106 -8.61 -3.42 2.62
N LYS A 107 -9.66 -4.00 2.01
CA LYS A 107 -10.66 -4.79 2.74
C LYS A 107 -10.08 -6.11 3.24
N SER A 108 -9.33 -6.80 2.40
CA SER A 108 -8.65 -8.05 2.73
C SER A 108 -7.60 -7.82 3.80
N PHE A 109 -6.86 -6.70 3.73
CA PHE A 109 -5.95 -6.27 4.79
C PHE A 109 -6.66 -6.05 6.12
N VAL A 110 -7.73 -5.25 6.13
CA VAL A 110 -8.52 -4.97 7.34
C VAL A 110 -9.09 -6.26 7.92
N HIS A 111 -9.57 -7.16 7.08
CA HIS A 111 -10.09 -8.44 7.53
C HIS A 111 -9.00 -9.27 8.21
N PHE A 112 -7.85 -9.48 7.56
CA PHE A 112 -6.72 -10.21 8.11
C PHE A 112 -6.29 -9.63 9.46
N MET A 113 -6.01 -8.33 9.51
CA MET A 113 -5.54 -7.67 10.75
C MET A 113 -6.57 -7.74 11.89
N ASN A 114 -7.87 -7.72 11.58
CA ASN A 114 -8.90 -7.88 12.59
C ASN A 114 -8.92 -9.29 13.20
N GLU A 115 -8.68 -10.33 12.40
CA GLU A 115 -8.54 -11.71 12.91
C GLU A 115 -7.27 -11.85 13.76
N GLU A 116 -6.14 -11.31 13.31
CA GLU A 116 -4.90 -11.29 14.09
C GLU A 116 -5.07 -10.53 15.42
N CYS A 117 -5.77 -9.40 15.42
CA CYS A 117 -6.11 -8.67 16.64
C CYS A 117 -7.02 -9.46 17.59
N LYS A 118 -7.91 -10.33 17.08
CA LYS A 118 -8.73 -11.21 17.93
C LYS A 118 -7.85 -12.29 18.56
N ALA A 119 -7.01 -12.94 17.77
CA ALA A 119 -6.08 -13.96 18.25
C ALA A 119 -5.13 -13.40 19.31
N MET A 120 -4.57 -12.20 19.07
CA MET A 120 -3.74 -11.50 20.06
C MET A 120 -4.48 -11.29 21.39
N ARG A 121 -5.73 -10.81 21.36
CA ARG A 121 -6.52 -10.61 22.59
C ARG A 121 -6.83 -11.92 23.32
N GLU A 122 -7.03 -13.02 22.58
CA GLU A 122 -7.22 -14.36 23.15
C GLU A 122 -5.96 -14.81 23.91
N ILE A 123 -4.78 -14.67 23.29
CA ILE A 123 -3.47 -14.98 23.89
C ILE A 123 -3.26 -14.19 25.19
N GLU A 124 -3.54 -12.88 25.16
CA GLU A 124 -3.38 -12.02 26.34
C GLU A 124 -4.35 -12.39 27.46
N ARG A 125 -5.60 -12.74 27.13
CA ARG A 125 -6.61 -13.17 28.11
C ARG A 125 -6.21 -14.47 28.83
N GLU A 126 -5.51 -15.36 28.14
CA GLU A 126 -5.14 -16.70 28.64
C GLU A 126 -3.68 -16.76 29.12
N SER A 127 -3.00 -15.63 29.21
CA SER A 127 -1.58 -15.51 29.53
C SER A 127 -1.19 -16.20 30.85
N GLU A 128 -1.99 -16.06 31.92
CA GLU A 128 -1.71 -16.70 33.22
C GLU A 128 -1.81 -18.23 33.18
N VAL A 129 -2.70 -18.77 32.35
CA VAL A 129 -2.91 -20.22 32.21
C VAL A 129 -1.80 -20.81 31.34
N THR A 130 -1.51 -20.13 30.23
CA THR A 130 -0.57 -20.58 29.20
C THR A 130 0.90 -20.29 29.54
N SER A 131 1.18 -19.54 30.62
CA SER A 131 2.55 -19.26 31.06
C SER A 131 3.29 -20.50 31.56
N ASN A 132 2.54 -21.50 32.05
CA ASN A 132 3.09 -22.76 32.57
C ASN A 132 3.05 -23.90 31.53
N ASP A 133 2.45 -23.66 30.37
CA ASP A 133 2.42 -24.60 29.26
C ASP A 133 3.76 -24.60 28.50
N VAL A 134 3.95 -25.60 27.64
CA VAL A 134 5.18 -25.79 26.86
C VAL A 134 4.90 -25.87 25.36
N GLY A 135 5.89 -25.47 24.55
CA GLY A 135 5.82 -25.54 23.10
C GLY A 135 4.76 -24.61 22.52
N ILE A 136 3.99 -25.09 21.54
CA ILE A 136 3.01 -24.26 20.81
C ILE A 136 1.84 -23.77 21.66
N ASN A 137 1.55 -24.43 22.79
CA ASN A 137 0.47 -24.04 23.69
C ASN A 137 0.90 -22.99 24.71
N SER A 138 2.21 -22.81 24.91
CA SER A 138 2.70 -21.78 25.82
C SER A 138 2.42 -20.38 25.25
N TYR A 139 2.34 -19.38 26.11
CA TYR A 139 2.20 -17.98 25.69
C TYR A 139 3.20 -17.61 24.57
N SER A 140 4.48 -17.94 24.78
CA SER A 140 5.53 -17.68 23.78
C SER A 140 5.34 -18.45 22.47
N GLY A 141 4.82 -19.67 22.54
CA GLY A 141 4.53 -20.48 21.36
C GLY A 141 3.40 -19.90 20.52
N GLN A 142 2.34 -19.44 21.19
CA GLN A 142 1.20 -18.81 20.52
C GLN A 142 1.59 -17.46 19.91
N VAL A 143 2.37 -16.63 20.63
CA VAL A 143 2.96 -15.39 20.09
C VAL A 143 3.77 -15.68 18.84
N TYR A 144 4.65 -16.67 18.86
CA TYR A 144 5.49 -17.03 17.71
C TYR A 144 4.67 -17.46 16.48
N ILE A 145 3.59 -18.22 16.68
CA ILE A 145 2.69 -18.62 15.59
C ILE A 145 2.02 -17.39 14.98
N LEU A 146 1.52 -16.48 15.81
CA LEU A 146 0.88 -15.24 15.36
C LEU A 146 1.85 -14.37 14.56
N GLU A 147 3.06 -14.15 15.08
CA GLU A 147 4.11 -13.40 14.37
C GLU A 147 4.49 -14.06 13.04
N THR A 148 4.48 -15.39 12.96
CA THR A 148 4.78 -16.11 11.73
C THR A 148 3.74 -15.85 10.64
N GLU A 149 2.45 -15.86 10.98
CA GLU A 149 1.37 -15.58 10.02
C GLU A 149 1.36 -14.11 9.60
N LEU A 150 1.52 -13.21 10.57
CA LEU A 150 1.65 -11.77 10.36
C LEU A 150 2.81 -11.44 9.42
N PHE A 151 4.00 -12.00 9.69
CA PHE A 151 5.18 -11.82 8.85
C PHE A 151 4.95 -12.30 7.42
N LYS A 152 4.35 -13.47 7.22
CA LYS A 152 4.05 -14.00 5.88
C LYS A 152 3.13 -13.05 5.12
N TYR A 153 2.05 -12.61 5.74
CA TYR A 153 1.08 -11.72 5.10
C TYR A 153 1.72 -10.38 4.70
N VAL A 154 2.37 -9.70 5.64
CA VAL A 154 3.02 -8.41 5.40
C VAL A 154 4.10 -8.54 4.31
N LYS A 155 4.92 -9.59 4.36
CA LYS A 155 5.94 -9.87 3.34
C LYS A 155 5.36 -10.06 1.95
N HIS A 156 4.18 -10.69 1.83
CA HIS A 156 3.53 -10.84 0.54
C HIS A 156 3.03 -9.51 -0.03
N VAL A 157 2.50 -8.62 0.82
CA VAL A 157 2.12 -7.26 0.44
C VAL A 157 3.37 -6.48 0.00
N THR A 158 4.42 -6.44 0.80
CA THR A 158 5.69 -5.75 0.46
C THR A 158 6.25 -6.22 -0.89
N ALA A 159 6.30 -7.54 -1.12
CA ALA A 159 6.80 -8.08 -2.37
C ALA A 159 5.97 -7.67 -3.60
N ARG A 160 4.68 -7.35 -3.43
CA ARG A 160 3.82 -6.82 -4.51
C ARG A 160 4.10 -5.34 -4.77
N VAL A 161 4.15 -4.54 -3.71
CA VAL A 161 4.49 -3.10 -3.79
C VAL A 161 5.85 -2.90 -4.46
N ASP A 162 6.88 -3.61 -3.99
CA ASP A 162 8.23 -3.59 -4.57
C ASP A 162 8.24 -3.94 -6.05
N LYS A 163 7.47 -4.97 -6.42
CA LYS A 163 7.41 -5.42 -7.81
C LYS A 163 6.79 -4.36 -8.70
N ILE A 164 5.74 -3.67 -8.26
CA ILE A 164 5.11 -2.59 -9.02
C ILE A 164 6.06 -1.40 -9.13
N ARG A 165 6.73 -1.02 -8.04
CA ARG A 165 7.78 0.01 -8.06
C ARG A 165 8.89 -0.32 -9.07
N LEU A 166 9.38 -1.56 -9.11
CA LEU A 166 10.38 -2.00 -10.09
C LEU A 166 9.88 -1.85 -11.54
N HIS A 167 8.61 -2.16 -11.79
CA HIS A 167 7.98 -1.94 -13.09
C HIS A 167 7.98 -0.46 -13.48
N VAL A 168 7.63 0.42 -12.55
CA VAL A 168 7.63 1.87 -12.77
C VAL A 168 9.02 2.36 -13.14
N HIS A 169 10.06 1.94 -12.41
CA HIS A 169 11.44 2.30 -12.75
C HIS A 169 11.88 1.85 -14.14
N HIS A 170 11.44 0.67 -14.57
CA HIS A 170 11.73 0.17 -15.91
C HIS A 170 11.02 1.01 -16.97
N LEU A 171 9.74 1.33 -16.75
CA LEU A 171 8.93 2.11 -17.68
C LEU A 171 9.39 3.58 -17.76
N SER A 172 9.72 4.22 -16.63
CA SER A 172 10.25 5.58 -16.60
C SER A 172 11.53 5.73 -17.42
N LYS A 173 12.40 4.71 -17.45
CA LYS A 173 13.62 4.73 -18.28
C LYS A 173 13.36 4.63 -19.78
N HIS A 174 12.18 4.13 -20.18
CA HIS A 174 11.82 3.88 -21.57
C HIS A 174 10.88 4.94 -22.17
N TYR A 175 10.10 5.62 -21.32
CA TYR A 175 9.05 6.55 -21.75
C TYR A 175 9.25 8.00 -21.28
N ASN A 176 10.30 8.30 -20.50
CA ASN A 176 10.74 9.67 -20.21
C ASN A 176 11.80 10.17 -21.21
#